data_AF-A0A821FWY6-F1
#
_entry.id   AF-A0A821FWY6-F1
#
_cell.length_a   1.000
_cell.length_b   1.000
_cell.length_c   1.000
_cell.angle_alpha   90.00
_cell.angle_beta   90.00
_cell.angle_gamma   90.00
#
_symmetry.space_group_name_H-M   'P 1'
#
loop_
_entity.id
_entity.type
_entity.pdbx_description
1 polymer ?
#
loop_
_entity_poly.entity_id
_entity_poly.type
_entity_poly.pdbx_seq_one_letter_code
_entity_poly.pdbx_strand_id
1 'polypeptide(L)' 'TDLIHECNEYERAIKDAGGVELFVGGIGPDGHIAFNEPGSSLVSRTRVKTLAQDTIIANARFFDNDIKK' A
#
# COMPACT_ATOMS: atom_id res chain seq x y z
N THR A 1 13.20 -9.36 9.15
CA THR A 1 12.74 -9.74 7.80
C THR A 1 13.19 -8.66 6.85
N ASP A 2 13.80 -9.03 5.72
CA ASP A 2 14.21 -8.05 4.71
C ASP A 2 12.99 -7.62 3.89
N LEU A 3 12.50 -6.41 4.16
CA LEU A 3 11.29 -5.88 3.52
C LEU A 3 11.50 -5.55 2.03
N ILE A 4 12.72 -5.20 1.64
CA ILE A 4 13.03 -4.91 0.24
C ILE A 4 13.03 -6.22 -0.55
N HIS A 5 13.63 -7.27 0.03
CA HIS A 5 13.55 -8.61 -0.54
C HIS A 5 12.10 -9.06 -0.73
N GLU A 6 11.26 -8.92 0.29
CA GLU A 6 9.83 -9.29 0.21
C GLU A 6 9.10 -8.54 -0.93
N CYS A 7 9.29 -7.23 -1.05
CA CYS A 7 8.68 -6.45 -2.13
C CYS A 7 9.09 -6.98 -3.51
N ASN A 8 10.36 -7.36 -3.68
CA ASN A 8 10.88 -7.90 -4.92
C ASN A 8 10.37 -9.31 -5.21
N GLU A 9 10.24 -10.17 -4.19
CA GLU A 9 9.66 -11.51 -4.34
C GLU A 9 8.18 -11.43 -4.70
N TYR A 10 7.42 -10.51 -4.12
CA TYR A 10 6.00 -10.32 -4.46
C TYR A 10 5.82 -9.90 -5.92
N GLU A 11 6.66 -8.99 -6.42
CA GLU A 11 6.66 -8.58 -7.83
C GLU A 11 7.08 -9.73 -8.76
N ARG A 12 8.00 -10.58 -8.33
CA ARG A 12 8.39 -11.79 -9.07
C ARG A 12 7.22 -12.77 -9.13
N ALA A 13 6.55 -13.04 -8.01
CA ALA A 13 5.42 -13.95 -7.94
C ALA A 13 4.27 -13.52 -8.88
N ILE A 14 3.95 -12.21 -8.91
CA ILE A 14 2.97 -11.67 -9.87
C ILE A 14 3.40 -11.94 -11.31
N LYS A 15 4.67 -11.70 -11.63
CA LYS A 15 5.19 -11.91 -12.99
C LYS A 15 5.20 -13.38 -13.39
N ASP A 16 5.61 -14.26 -12.48
CA ASP A 16 5.68 -15.71 -12.70
C ASP A 16 4.28 -16.32 -12.86
N ALA A 17 3.26 -15.70 -12.24
CA ALA A 17 1.86 -16.05 -12.46
C ALA A 17 1.28 -15.53 -13.79
N GLY A 18 2.03 -14.77 -14.59
CA GLY A 18 1.59 -14.20 -15.86
C GLY A 18 1.00 -12.78 -15.77
N GLY A 19 1.08 -12.15 -14.59
CA GLY A 19 0.51 -10.82 -14.32
C GLY A 19 -0.89 -10.88 -13.69
N VAL A 20 -1.44 -9.70 -13.38
CA VAL A 20 -2.79 -9.57 -12.80
C VAL A 20 -3.80 -9.31 -13.92
N GLU A 21 -4.74 -10.22 -14.12
CA GLU A 21 -5.80 -10.09 -15.13
C GLU A 21 -6.90 -9.09 -14.72
N LEU A 22 -7.22 -9.05 -13.41
CA LEU A 22 -8.21 -8.13 -12.85
C LEU A 22 -7.74 -7.67 -11.47
N PHE A 23 -7.56 -6.36 -11.32
CA PHE A 23 -7.30 -5.73 -10.03
C PHE A 23 -8.52 -4.90 -9.64
N VAL A 24 -9.18 -5.25 -8.54
CA VAL A 24 -10.29 -4.47 -7.98
C VAL A 24 -9.78 -3.71 -6.75
N GLY A 25 -9.99 -2.40 -6.73
CA GLY A 25 -9.56 -1.53 -5.64
C GLY A 25 -10.59 -0.48 -5.29
N GLY A 26 -10.53 0.01 -4.05
CA GLY A 26 -11.23 1.21 -3.60
C GLY A 26 -10.35 2.45 -3.74
N ILE A 27 -10.97 3.63 -3.69
CA ILE A 27 -10.29 4.93 -3.68
C ILE A 27 -10.53 5.65 -2.35
N GLY A 28 -9.47 6.27 -1.83
CA GLY A 28 -9.54 7.16 -0.67
C GLY A 28 -10.16 8.52 -1.03
N PRO A 29 -10.57 9.33 -0.02
CA PRO A 29 -11.15 10.66 -0.24
C PRO A 29 -10.17 11.66 -0.87
N ASP A 30 -8.86 11.43 -0.73
CA ASP A 30 -7.75 12.15 -1.36
C ASP A 30 -7.35 11.57 -2.74
N GLY A 31 -8.07 10.54 -3.21
CA GLY A 31 -7.81 9.84 -4.47
C GLY A 31 -6.72 8.77 -4.40
N HIS A 32 -6.20 8.42 -3.22
CA HIS A 32 -5.21 7.35 -3.14
C HIS A 32 -5.82 5.98 -3.48
N ILE A 33 -5.00 5.10 -4.05
CA ILE A 33 -5.29 3.67 -4.21
C ILE A 33 -4.27 2.85 -3.42
N ALA A 34 -4.73 1.87 -2.65
CA ALA A 34 -3.92 1.19 -1.64
C ALA A 34 -3.22 2.25 -0.74
N PHE A 35 -1.95 2.08 -0.39
CA PHE A 35 -1.18 3.08 0.34
C PHE A 35 -0.38 4.02 -0.57
N ASN A 36 -0.80 4.23 -1.82
CA ASN A 36 -0.19 5.19 -2.73
C ASN A 36 -0.79 6.59 -2.53
N GLU A 37 -0.42 7.20 -1.40
CA GLU A 37 -0.83 8.55 -1.01
C GLU A 37 -0.33 9.64 -1.98
N PRO A 38 -0.92 10.85 -1.96
CA PRO A 38 -0.48 11.98 -2.78
C PRO A 38 1.04 12.19 -2.75
N GLY A 39 1.63 12.43 -3.93
CA GLY A 39 3.08 12.54 -4.11
C GLY A 39 3.81 11.20 -4.33
N SER A 40 3.09 10.07 -4.31
CA SER A 40 3.63 8.80 -4.80
C SER A 40 3.92 8.86 -6.31
N SER A 41 5.01 8.23 -6.74
CA SER A 41 5.33 8.15 -8.17
C SER A 41 4.23 7.39 -8.94
N LEU A 42 3.84 7.93 -10.09
CA LEU A 42 2.85 7.32 -11.00
C LEU A 42 3.33 5.99 -11.62
N VAL A 43 4.64 5.71 -11.56
CA VAL A 43 5.25 4.46 -12.03
C VAL A 43 5.82 3.64 -10.86
N SER A 44 5.31 3.84 -9.65
CA SER A 44 5.78 3.12 -8.46
C SER A 44 5.47 1.61 -8.51
N ARG A 45 6.33 0.85 -7.84
CA ARG A 45 6.25 -0.62 -7.65
C ARG A 45 5.99 -0.94 -6.18
N THR A 46 5.81 -2.23 -5.85
CA THR A 46 5.69 -2.69 -4.46
C THR A 46 6.88 -2.19 -3.64
N ARG A 47 6.59 -1.50 -2.54
CA ARG A 47 7.61 -0.88 -1.67
C ARG A 47 7.08 -0.69 -0.26
N VAL A 48 8.01 -0.54 0.68
CA VAL A 48 7.70 -0.02 2.02
C VAL A 48 7.25 1.43 1.91
N LYS A 49 6.19 1.78 2.63
CA LYS A 49 5.66 3.13 2.67
C LYS A 49 5.37 3.54 4.11
N THR A 50 5.91 4.69 4.49
CA THR A 50 5.48 5.39 5.71
C THR A 50 4.11 6.00 5.43
N LEU A 51 3.15 5.70 6.30
CA LEU A 51 1.78 6.22 6.20
C LEU A 51 1.74 7.70 6.57
N ALA A 52 0.90 8.48 5.87
CA ALA A 52 0.58 9.83 6.28
C ALA A 52 -0.29 9.83 7.55
N GLN A 53 -0.26 10.96 8.25
CA GLN A 53 -1.01 11.14 9.50
C GLN A 53 -2.52 10.91 9.31
N ASP A 54 -3.09 11.38 8.19
CA ASP A 54 -4.51 11.23 7.90
C ASP A 54 -4.91 9.76 7.74
N THR A 55 -4.04 8.95 7.11
CA THR A 55 -4.23 7.50 6.97
C THR A 55 -4.16 6.79 8.31
N ILE A 56 -3.24 7.20 9.20
CA ILE A 56 -3.17 6.67 10.57
C ILE A 56 -4.46 6.99 11.33
N ILE A 57 -4.91 8.25 11.29
CA ILE A 57 -6.15 8.69 11.95
C ILE A 57 -7.37 7.92 11.41
N ALA A 58 -7.49 7.78 10.09
CA ALA A 58 -8.59 7.07 9.46
C ALA A 58 -8.63 5.58 9.83
N ASN A 59 -7.46 4.95 10.01
CA ASN A 59 -7.34 3.54 10.35
C ASN A 59 -7.35 3.26 11.86
N ALA A 60 -7.11 4.25 12.72
CA ALA A 60 -7.11 4.09 14.18
C ALA A 60 -8.43 3.50 14.70
N ARG A 61 -9.55 3.69 13.98
CA ARG A 61 -10.84 3.03 14.28
C ARG A 61 -10.77 1.50 14.35
N PHE A 62 -9.78 0.88 13.71
CA PHE A 62 -9.52 -0.56 13.75
C PHE A 62 -8.57 -0.99 14.88
N PHE A 63 -8.01 -0.01 15.62
CA PHE A 63 -7.00 -0.20 16.66
C PHE A 63 -7.40 0.50 17.97
N ASP A 64 -8.65 0.31 18.41
CA ASP A 64 -9.21 0.93 19.63
C ASP A 64 -9.19 2.47 19.64
N ASN A 65 -9.11 3.11 18.46
CA ASN A 65 -8.88 4.55 18.29
C ASN A 65 -7.54 5.05 18.84
N ASP A 66 -6.55 4.17 19.02
CA ASP A 66 -5.19 4.55 19.42
C ASP A 66 -4.30 4.80 18.20
N ILE A 67 -3.85 6.05 18.03
CA ILE A 67 -3.00 6.48 16.90
C ILE A 67 -1.52 6.11 17.06
N LYS A 68 -1.14 5.50 18.19
CA LYS A 68 0.26 5.09 18.47
C LYS A 68 0.46 3.58 18.33
N LYS A 69 -0.61 2.81 18.11
CA LYS A 69 -0.55 1.39 17.77
C LYS A 69 -0.31 1.21 16.28
#